data_AF-A0A382MT33-F1
#
_entry.id   AF-A0A382MT33-F1
#
_cell.length_a   1.000
_cell.length_b   1.000
_cell.length_c   1.000
_cell.angle_alpha   90.00
_cell.angle_beta   90.00
_cell.angle_gamma   90.00
#
_symmetry.space_group_name_H-M   'P 1'
#
loop_
_entity.id
_entity.type
_entity.pdbx_description
1 polymer ?
#
loop_
_entity_poly.entity_id
_entity_poly.type
_entity_poly.pdbx_seq_one_letter_code
_entity_poly.pdbx_strand_id
1 'polypeptide(L)'
;MIPIKNKKKTLKTTIEEMRNFSFAYVEKYAPSKQQLKTYLLKKYLKSSSLSVKKKDIADLIDLVTEDLVKTNFISDKFYSDSKAKNLLQRGSSINK
;
A
#
# COMPACT_ATOMS: atom_id res chain seq x y z
N MET A 1 12.22 23.30 28.48
CA MET A 1 11.75 22.49 27.34
C MET A 1 12.21 21.05 27.56
N ILE A 2 11.31 20.13 27.87
CA ILE A 2 11.64 18.73 28.14
C ILE A 2 11.66 17.98 26.81
N PRO A 3 12.73 17.23 26.46
CA PRO A 3 12.72 16.42 25.25
C PRO A 3 11.71 15.29 25.45
N ILE A 4 10.65 15.27 24.64
CA ILE A 4 9.68 14.17 24.61
C ILE A 4 10.45 12.93 24.17
N LYS A 5 10.76 12.06 25.14
CA LYS A 5 11.46 10.78 24.91
C LYS A 5 10.67 9.98 23.88
N ASN A 6 11.37 9.54 22.83
CA ASN A 6 10.91 8.64 21.77
C ASN A 6 10.05 7.51 22.35
N LYS A 7 8.71 7.64 22.32
CA LYS A 7 7.81 6.52 22.61
C LYS A 7 8.05 5.51 21.48
N LYS A 8 8.64 4.36 21.82
CA LYS A 8 8.77 3.23 20.88
C LYS A 8 7.42 3.03 20.21
N LYS A 9 7.34 3.20 18.88
CA LYS A 9 6.09 3.01 18.14
C LYS A 9 5.57 1.61 18.46
N THR A 10 4.33 1.52 18.94
CA THR A 10 3.71 0.23 19.21
C THR A 10 3.24 -0.39 17.90
N LEU A 11 3.16 -1.72 17.83
CA LEU A 11 2.70 -2.46 16.65
C LEU A 11 1.31 -1.98 16.16
N LYS A 12 0.42 -1.63 17.10
CA LYS A 12 -0.91 -1.10 16.79
C LYS A 12 -0.84 0.22 16.02
N THR A 13 0.00 1.14 16.47
CA THR A 13 0.23 2.44 15.80
C THR A 13 0.78 2.23 14.39
N THR A 14 1.65 1.24 14.19
CA THR A 14 2.19 0.93 12.86
C THR A 14 1.11 0.39 11.91
N ILE A 15 0.19 -0.45 12.39
CA ILE A 15 -0.93 -0.96 11.58
C ILE A 15 -1.88 0.17 11.17
N GLU A 16 -2.21 1.06 12.10
CA GLU A 16 -3.06 2.24 11.79
C GLU A 16 -2.40 3.17 10.77
N GLU A 17 -1.10 3.43 10.92
CA GLU A 17 -0.31 4.19 9.94
C GLU A 17 -0.35 3.51 8.55
N MET A 18 -0.13 2.19 8.49
CA MET A 18 -0.20 1.42 7.23
C MET A 18 -1.57 1.52 6.57
N ARG A 19 -2.66 1.42 7.34
CA ARG A 19 -4.03 1.56 6.83
C ARG A 19 -4.28 2.96 6.28
N ASN A 20 -3.90 4.00 7.02
CA ASN A 20 -4.05 5.39 6.57
C ASN A 20 -3.28 5.65 5.26
N PHE A 21 -2.04 5.16 5.14
CA PHE A 21 -1.28 5.25 3.89
C PHE A 21 -1.94 4.47 2.75
N SER A 22 -2.53 3.32 3.05
CA SER A 22 -3.23 2.51 2.06
C SER A 22 -4.46 3.23 1.53
N PHE A 23 -5.31 3.76 2.43
CA PHE A 23 -6.52 4.48 2.05
C PHE A 23 -6.21 5.72 1.21
N ALA A 24 -5.27 6.56 1.65
CA ALA A 24 -4.88 7.76 0.90
C ALA A 24 -4.33 7.44 -0.50
N TYR A 25 -3.62 6.31 -0.65
CA TYR A 25 -3.09 5.89 -1.95
C TYR A 25 -4.18 5.28 -2.85
N VAL A 26 -5.09 4.50 -2.27
CA VAL A 26 -6.22 3.89 -2.99
C VAL A 26 -7.18 4.94 -3.52
N GLU A 27 -7.54 5.92 -2.69
CA GLU A 27 -8.43 7.03 -3.07
C GLU A 27 -7.90 7.81 -4.27
N LYS A 28 -6.58 8.05 -4.31
CA LYS A 28 -5.96 8.87 -5.36
C LYS A 28 -5.75 8.11 -6.67
N TYR A 29 -5.40 6.83 -6.63
CA TYR A 29 -4.85 6.13 -7.79
C TYR A 29 -5.61 4.87 -8.21
N ALA A 30 -6.56 4.39 -7.41
CA ALA A 30 -7.25 3.11 -7.61
C ALA A 30 -6.28 1.98 -8.05
N PRO A 31 -5.24 1.68 -7.26
CA PRO A 31 -4.15 0.78 -7.65
C PRO A 31 -4.55 -0.70 -7.60
N SER A 32 -3.71 -1.56 -8.20
CA SER A 32 -3.78 -3.02 -7.99
C SER A 32 -3.22 -3.45 -6.62
N LYS A 33 -3.51 -4.69 -6.22
CA LYS A 33 -2.98 -5.30 -5.00
C LYS A 33 -1.45 -5.20 -4.95
N GLN A 34 -0.78 -5.57 -6.04
CA GLN A 34 0.68 -5.57 -6.12
C GLN A 34 1.27 -4.15 -6.11
N GLN A 35 0.58 -3.19 -6.72
CA GLN A 35 0.99 -1.78 -6.70
C GLN A 35 0.94 -1.21 -5.30
N LEU A 36 -0.11 -1.52 -4.52
CA LEU A 36 -0.20 -1.08 -3.13
C LEU A 36 0.91 -1.71 -2.27
N LYS A 37 1.17 -3.01 -2.40
CA LYS A 37 2.29 -3.67 -1.68
C LYS A 37 3.62 -2.99 -1.99
N THR A 38 3.88 -2.72 -3.26
CA THR A 38 5.11 -2.07 -3.71
C THR A 38 5.23 -0.65 -3.15
N TYR A 39 4.13 0.10 -3.11
CA TYR A 39 4.09 1.45 -2.53
C TYR A 39 4.44 1.42 -1.04
N LEU A 40 3.78 0.56 -0.26
CA LEU A 40 4.04 0.43 1.18
C LEU A 40 5.48 -0.01 1.43
N LEU A 41 5.98 -1.01 0.70
CA LEU A 41 7.36 -1.48 0.84
C LEU A 41 8.37 -0.35 0.57
N LYS A 42 8.21 0.39 -0.53
CA LYS A 42 9.08 1.54 -0.85
C LYS A 42 9.04 2.60 0.26
N LYS A 43 7.88 2.82 0.87
CA LYS A 43 7.69 3.81 1.94
C LYS A 43 8.44 3.41 3.20
N TYR A 44 8.31 2.16 3.64
CA TYR A 44 8.98 1.66 4.84
C TYR A 44 10.48 1.40 4.62
N LEU A 45 10.92 1.03 3.41
CA LEU A 45 12.36 0.90 3.11
C LEU A 45 13.10 2.24 3.07
N LYS A 46 12.44 3.33 2.66
CA LYS A 46 13.05 4.68 2.63
C LYS A 46 13.13 5.33 4.01
N SER A 47 12.31 4.91 4.97
CA SER A 47 12.39 5.41 6.34
C SER A 47 13.59 4.77 7.06
N SER A 48 14.67 5.54 7.22
CA SER A 48 15.91 5.14 7.92
C SER A 48 15.70 4.76 9.41
N SER A 49 14.51 4.99 9.97
CA SER A 49 14.18 4.82 11.38
C SER A 49 13.48 3.50 11.74
N LEU A 50 13.54 2.48 10.88
CA LEU A 50 12.95 1.16 11.18
C LEU A 50 13.68 0.49 12.34
N SER A 51 13.13 0.62 13.55
CA SER A 51 13.52 -0.24 14.69
C SER A 51 12.93 -1.66 14.58
N VAL A 52 12.17 -1.94 13.52
CA VAL A 52 11.43 -3.19 13.28
C VAL A 52 12.10 -3.96 12.15
N LYS A 53 12.16 -5.29 12.25
CA LYS A 53 12.80 -6.13 11.24
C LYS A 53 12.04 -6.03 9.91
N LYS A 54 12.78 -6.05 8.79
CA LYS A 54 12.20 -5.94 7.44
C LYS A 54 11.17 -7.04 7.13
N LYS A 55 11.36 -8.24 7.70
CA LYS A 55 10.44 -9.38 7.52
C LYS A 55 9.08 -9.09 8.14
N ASP A 56 9.06 -8.67 9.41
CA ASP A 56 7.84 -8.35 10.14
C ASP A 56 6.99 -7.28 9.42
N ILE A 57 7.62 -6.33 8.73
CA ILE A 57 6.94 -5.30 7.95
C ILE A 57 6.32 -5.87 6.66
N ALA A 58 7.01 -6.80 5.99
CA ALA A 58 6.46 -7.46 4.81
C ALA A 58 5.21 -8.28 5.19
N ASP A 59 5.29 -9.03 6.30
CA ASP A 59 4.17 -9.83 6.81
C ASP A 59 2.98 -8.93 7.21
N LEU A 60 3.25 -7.79 7.86
CA LEU A 60 2.23 -6.79 8.20
C LEU A 60 1.59 -6.17 6.95
N ILE A 61 2.38 -5.83 5.93
CA ILE A 61 1.89 -5.29 4.66
C ILE A 61 0.98 -6.32 3.99
N ASP A 62 1.37 -7.60 3.98
CA ASP A 62 0.57 -8.66 3.39
C ASP A 62 -0.76 -8.83 4.10
N LEU A 63 -0.77 -8.83 5.44
CA LEU A 63 -1.99 -8.90 6.24
C LEU A 63 -2.93 -7.72 5.99
N VAL A 64 -2.41 -6.48 5.99
CA VAL A 64 -3.21 -5.28 5.71
C VAL A 64 -3.74 -5.28 4.28
N THR A 65 -2.93 -5.72 3.32
CA THR A 65 -3.34 -5.78 1.91
C THR A 65 -4.42 -6.84 1.70
N GLU A 66 -4.33 -7.99 2.36
CA GLU A 66 -5.37 -9.03 2.31
C GLU A 66 -6.69 -8.56 2.92
N ASP A 67 -6.63 -7.83 4.03
CA ASP A 67 -7.80 -7.22 4.66
C ASP A 67 -8.50 -6.23 3.72
N LEU A 68 -7.73 -5.39 3.01
CA LEU A 68 -8.25 -4.45 2.00
C LEU A 68 -8.90 -5.15 0.79
N VAL A 69 -8.38 -6.31 0.38
CA VAL A 69 -8.99 -7.12 -0.68
C VAL A 69 -10.28 -7.77 -0.19
N LYS A 70 -10.28 -8.34 1.02
CA LYS A 70 -11.48 -8.97 1.63
C LYS A 70 -12.61 -7.97 1.82
N THR A 71 -12.28 -6.73 2.17
CA THR A 71 -13.24 -5.62 2.33
C THR A 71 -13.64 -4.98 1.00
N ASN A 72 -13.18 -5.51 -0.14
CA ASN A 72 -13.45 -5.00 -1.50
C ASN A 72 -12.97 -3.56 -1.77
N PHE A 73 -12.07 -3.02 -0.96
CA PHE A 73 -11.43 -1.72 -1.25
C PHE A 73 -10.48 -1.79 -2.45
N ILE A 74 -9.95 -2.98 -2.75
CA ILE A 74 -9.02 -3.21 -3.86
C ILE A 74 -9.48 -4.44 -4.63
N SER A 75 -9.54 -4.32 -5.96
CA SER A 75 -9.90 -5.42 -6.86
C SER A 75 -9.02 -5.39 -8.10
N ASP A 76 -8.22 -6.43 -8.28
CA ASP A 76 -7.34 -6.58 -9.46
C ASP A 76 -8.17 -6.72 -10.76
N LYS A 77 -9.38 -7.26 -10.66
CA LYS A 77 -10.33 -7.33 -11.79
C LYS A 77 -10.76 -5.93 -12.23
N PHE A 78 -11.24 -5.12 -11.29
CA PHE A 78 -11.66 -3.75 -11.57
C PHE A 78 -10.50 -2.89 -12.09
N TYR A 79 -9.32 -3.04 -11.49
CA TYR A 79 -8.10 -2.40 -11.96
C TYR A 79 -7.79 -2.75 -13.42
N SER A 80 -7.79 -4.05 -13.75
CA SER A 80 -7.47 -4.55 -15.09
C SER A 80 -8.45 -4.02 -16.14
N ASP A 81 -9.74 -4.05 -15.85
CA ASP A 81 -10.78 -3.57 -16.77
C ASP A 81 -10.66 -2.07 -17.03
N SER A 82 -10.47 -1.27 -15.97
CA SER A 82 -10.27 0.18 -16.08
C SER A 82 -8.99 0.51 -16.86
N LYS A 83 -7.90 -0.21 -16.56
CA LYS A 83 -6.61 -0.02 -17.21
C LYS A 83 -6.66 -0.38 -18.70
N ALA A 84 -7.30 -1.49 -19.06
CA ALA A 84 -7.49 -1.90 -20.45
C ALA A 84 -8.27 -0.84 -21.24
N LYS A 85 -9.40 -0.36 -20.70
CA LYS A 85 -10.19 0.71 -21.32
C LYS A 85 -9.36 1.99 -21.54
N ASN A 86 -8.57 2.39 -20.53
CA ASN A 86 -7.71 3.57 -20.64
C ASN A 86 -6.62 3.41 -21.72
N LEU A 87 -6.02 2.23 -21.83
CA LEU A 87 -5.01 1.92 -22.85
C LEU A 87 -5.60 1.92 -24.27
N LEU A 88 -6.78 1.33 -24.45
CA LEU A 88 -7.50 1.34 -25.73
C LEU A 88 -7.83 2.77 -26.17
N GLN A 89 -8.32 3.61 -25.25
CA GLN A 89 -8.57 5.04 -25.54
C GLN A 89 -7.30 5.82 -25.92
N ARG A 90 -6.13 5.38 -25.44
CA ARG A 90 -4.83 5.95 -25.80
C ARG A 90 -4.22 5.35 -27.08
N GLY A 91 -4.96 4.51 -27.80
CA GLY A 91 -4.51 3.88 -29.04
C GLY A 91 -3.51 2.73 -28.86
N SER A 92 -3.44 2.14 -27.66
CA SER A 92 -2.68 0.90 -27.46
C SER A 92 -3.46 -0.28 -28.04
N SER A 93 -2.77 -1.23 -28.67
CA SER A 93 -3.36 -2.45 -29.20
C SER A 93 -2.75 -3.67 -28.51
N ILE A 94 -3.55 -4.72 -28.36
CA ILE A 94 -3.15 -6.00 -27.75
C ILE A 94 -2.07 -6.71 -28.60
N ASN A 95 -2.08 -6.47 -29.91
CA ASN A 95 -1.22 -7.15 -30.89
C ASN A 95 -0.07 -6.26 -31.39
N LYS A 96 0.19 -5.11 -30.76
CA LYS A 96 1.26 -4.20 -31.18
C LYS A 96 2.57 -4.49 -30.45
#